data_AF-A0A3N8P581-F1
#
_entry.id   AF-A0A3N8P581-F1
#
_cell.length_a   1.000
_cell.length_b   1.000
_cell.length_c   1.000
_cell.angle_alpha   90.00
_cell.angle_beta   90.00
_cell.angle_gamma   90.00
#
_symmetry.space_group_name_H-M   'P 1'
#
loop_
_entity.id
_entity.type
_entity.pdbx_description
1 polymer ?
#
loop_
_entity_poly.entity_id
_entity_poly.type
_entity_poly.pdbx_seq_one_letter_code
_entity_poly.pdbx_strand_id
1 'polypeptide(L)'
;MSARQTLRKALMLLDRGMTDRGEAALCLALAEAEQEGDRVALAQSLVSLGKLMCETSRGVSALPFLERALAAASDTDVGTLAIERDKAEQLLARIECERIGLRIRGPEAFKNRTFQLAEFIAVVRAKAERRPGCDPAWLYDVYGKGGDASRVRNRRFSSAIRYRSTMRIARSTPRGLPSFQYACEHFQDVVDLAYRQKPDASIEEVVRCLNHFDRYDDFLDLCPNGMQSQA
;
A
#
# COMPACT_ATOMS: atom_id res chain seq x y z
N MET A 1 17.85 -26.44 16.25
CA MET A 1 18.02 -25.94 14.86
C MET A 1 18.19 -24.44 14.98
N SER A 2 18.88 -23.78 14.06
CA SER A 2 18.87 -22.31 14.10
C SER A 2 17.54 -21.76 13.62
N ALA A 3 17.16 -20.57 14.07
CA ALA A 3 15.91 -19.90 13.67
C ALA A 3 15.70 -19.89 12.14
N ARG A 4 16.78 -19.66 11.38
CA ARG A 4 16.77 -19.67 9.90
C ARG A 4 16.47 -21.06 9.31
N GLN A 5 16.98 -22.12 9.93
CA GLN A 5 16.70 -23.49 9.48
C GLN A 5 15.24 -23.85 9.71
N THR A 6 14.71 -23.48 10.88
CA THR A 6 13.31 -23.70 11.24
C THR A 6 12.38 -22.88 10.34
N LEU A 7 12.71 -21.61 10.07
CA LEU A 7 11.98 -20.77 9.12
C LEU A 7 11.94 -21.40 7.72
N ARG A 8 13.08 -21.85 7.18
CA ARG A 8 13.12 -22.52 5.88
C ARG A 8 12.24 -23.76 5.83
N LYS A 9 12.26 -24.56 6.90
CA LYS A 9 11.36 -25.72 7.03
C LYS A 9 9.90 -25.30 7.05
N ALA A 10 9.56 -24.24 7.78
CA ALA A 10 8.20 -23.72 7.84
C ALA A 10 7.69 -23.31 6.46
N LEU A 11 8.48 -22.55 5.70
CA LEU A 11 8.15 -22.14 4.34
C LEU A 11 7.97 -23.36 3.41
N MET A 12 8.85 -24.36 3.49
CA MET A 12 8.68 -25.60 2.72
C MET A 12 7.39 -26.37 3.06
N LEU A 13 6.95 -26.33 4.32
CA LEU A 13 5.69 -26.97 4.73
C LEU A 13 4.49 -26.22 4.13
N LEU A 14 4.54 -24.88 4.13
CA LEU A 14 3.51 -24.03 3.54
C LEU A 14 3.43 -24.21 2.01
N ASP A 15 4.56 -24.27 1.31
CA ASP A 15 4.61 -24.51 -0.14
C ASP A 15 3.99 -25.86 -0.52
N ARG A 16 3.99 -26.83 0.41
CA ARG A 16 3.35 -28.15 0.24
C ARG A 16 1.89 -28.18 0.69
N GLY A 17 1.31 -27.05 1.06
CA GLY A 17 -0.08 -26.95 1.55
C GLY A 17 -0.30 -27.49 2.96
N MET A 18 0.76 -27.81 3.72
CA MET A 18 0.64 -28.27 5.11
C MET A 18 0.51 -27.06 6.05
N THR A 19 -0.61 -26.37 5.98
CA THR A 19 -0.86 -25.09 6.67
C THR A 19 -0.60 -25.15 8.17
N ASP A 20 -1.22 -26.10 8.88
CA ASP A 20 -1.14 -26.17 10.35
C ASP A 20 0.29 -26.46 10.83
N ARG A 21 0.99 -27.35 10.12
CA ARG A 21 2.39 -27.68 10.41
C ARG A 21 3.32 -26.52 10.06
N GLY A 22 3.03 -25.80 8.98
CA GLY A 22 3.75 -24.59 8.60
C GLY A 22 3.57 -23.48 9.62
N GLU A 23 2.34 -23.21 10.09
CA GLU A 23 2.04 -22.24 11.14
C GLU A 23 2.80 -22.58 12.44
N ALA A 24 2.72 -23.83 12.90
CA ALA A 24 3.44 -24.28 14.10
C ALA A 24 4.96 -24.12 13.95
N ALA A 25 5.51 -24.42 12.77
CA ALA A 25 6.93 -24.26 12.50
C ALA A 25 7.34 -22.77 12.41
N LEU A 26 6.47 -21.88 11.91
CA LEU A 26 6.70 -20.44 11.93
C LEU A 26 6.71 -19.89 13.37
N CYS A 27 5.80 -20.32 14.23
CA CYS A 27 5.80 -19.95 15.64
C CYS A 27 7.08 -20.42 16.35
N LEU A 28 7.59 -21.61 16.02
CA LEU A 28 8.87 -22.08 16.54
C LEU A 28 10.04 -21.23 16.03
N ALA A 29 10.08 -20.94 14.73
CA ALA A 29 11.13 -20.10 14.13
C ALA A 29 11.14 -18.69 14.74
N LEU A 30 9.95 -18.14 15.05
CA LEU A 30 9.79 -16.87 15.74
C LEU A 30 10.44 -16.91 17.14
N ALA A 31 10.11 -17.91 17.95
CA ALA A 31 10.67 -18.06 19.29
C ALA A 31 12.19 -18.28 19.27
N GLU A 32 12.70 -19.09 18.33
CA GLU A 32 14.14 -19.28 18.14
C GLU A 32 14.83 -17.99 17.69
N ALA A 33 14.22 -17.21 16.78
CA ALA A 33 14.77 -15.94 16.32
C ALA A 33 14.87 -14.90 17.45
N GLU A 34 13.88 -14.87 18.36
CA GLU A 34 13.91 -14.02 19.54
C GLU A 34 15.05 -14.41 20.49
N GLN A 35 15.22 -15.71 20.75
CA GLN A 35 16.29 -16.22 21.61
C GLN A 35 17.68 -15.98 21.02
N GLU A 36 17.81 -16.14 19.70
CA GLU A 36 19.07 -15.94 18.98
C GLU A 36 19.39 -14.46 18.71
N GLY A 37 18.42 -13.56 18.87
CA GLY A 37 18.56 -12.15 18.49
C GLY A 37 18.65 -11.93 16.97
N ASP A 38 18.23 -12.90 16.15
CA ASP A 38 18.28 -12.80 14.69
C ASP A 38 17.12 -11.96 14.16
N ARG A 39 17.36 -10.64 14.07
CA ARG A 39 16.38 -9.66 13.56
C ARG A 39 15.79 -10.03 12.19
N VAL A 40 16.58 -10.64 11.31
CA VAL A 40 16.13 -11.00 9.97
C VAL A 40 15.16 -12.18 10.03
N ALA A 41 15.53 -13.25 10.73
CA ALA A 41 14.66 -14.40 10.91
C ALA A 41 13.38 -14.03 11.67
N LEU A 42 13.48 -13.11 12.63
CA LEU A 42 12.36 -12.55 13.38
C LEU A 42 11.35 -11.87 12.43
N ALA A 43 11.81 -10.87 11.67
CA ALA A 43 10.97 -10.13 10.74
C ALA A 43 10.33 -11.04 9.68
N GLN A 44 11.10 -11.96 9.09
CA GLN A 44 10.59 -12.89 8.10
C GLN A 44 9.53 -13.85 8.68
N SER A 45 9.72 -14.33 9.91
CA SER A 45 8.76 -15.22 10.58
C SER A 45 7.45 -14.48 10.86
N LEU A 46 7.53 -13.24 11.36
CA LEU A 46 6.37 -12.39 11.64
C LEU A 46 5.58 -12.05 10.37
N VAL A 47 6.26 -11.63 9.30
CA VAL A 47 5.62 -11.34 8.01
C VAL A 47 4.99 -12.59 7.41
N SER A 48 5.66 -13.74 7.49
CA SER A 48 5.12 -15.01 6.98
C SER A 48 3.87 -15.45 7.74
N LEU A 49 3.84 -15.29 9.06
CA LEU A 49 2.64 -15.51 9.87
C LEU A 49 1.51 -14.55 9.45
N GLY A 50 1.81 -13.25 9.33
CA GLY A 50 0.81 -12.27 8.91
C GLY A 50 0.23 -12.56 7.53
N LYS A 51 1.06 -12.98 6.58
CA LYS A 51 0.63 -13.42 5.24
C LYS A 51 -0.28 -14.65 5.32
N LEU A 52 0.11 -15.68 6.07
CA LEU A 52 -0.68 -16.90 6.24
C LEU A 52 -2.06 -16.59 6.85
N MET A 53 -2.12 -15.70 7.84
CA MET A 53 -3.37 -15.25 8.44
C MET A 53 -4.27 -14.53 7.42
N CYS A 54 -3.71 -13.66 6.57
CA CYS A 54 -4.46 -13.01 5.49
C CYS A 54 -4.99 -14.02 4.46
N GLU A 55 -4.19 -15.03 4.09
CA GLU A 55 -4.57 -16.06 3.13
C GLU A 55 -5.66 -17.01 3.67
N THR A 56 -5.65 -17.26 4.99
CA THR A 56 -6.63 -18.12 5.69
C THR A 56 -7.85 -17.35 6.20
N SER A 57 -8.09 -16.12 5.72
CA SER A 57 -9.20 -15.25 6.15
C SER A 57 -9.19 -14.86 7.63
N ARG A 58 -8.04 -14.97 8.29
CA ARG A 58 -7.75 -14.55 9.68
C ARG A 58 -7.01 -13.21 9.72
N GLY A 59 -7.22 -12.32 8.76
CA GLY A 59 -6.46 -11.08 8.58
C GLY A 59 -6.38 -10.20 9.84
N VAL A 60 -7.46 -10.09 10.62
CA VAL A 60 -7.44 -9.32 11.88
C VAL A 60 -6.44 -9.90 12.89
N SER A 61 -6.26 -11.23 12.92
CA SER A 61 -5.27 -11.90 13.78
C SER A 61 -3.83 -11.67 13.31
N ALA A 62 -3.62 -11.14 12.10
CA ALA A 62 -2.29 -10.82 11.57
C ALA A 62 -1.69 -9.55 12.19
N LEU A 63 -2.54 -8.60 12.61
CA LEU A 63 -2.13 -7.29 13.12
C LEU A 63 -0.97 -7.33 14.13
N PRO A 64 -1.06 -8.09 15.25
CA PRO A 64 0.01 -8.11 16.24
C PRO A 64 1.33 -8.66 15.69
N PHE A 65 1.31 -9.53 14.68
CA PHE A 65 2.54 -10.02 14.05
C PHE A 65 3.15 -8.97 13.13
N LEU A 66 2.34 -8.27 12.34
CA LEU A 66 2.79 -7.27 11.38
C LEU A 66 3.31 -6.00 12.07
N GLU A 67 2.64 -5.53 13.12
CA GLU A 67 3.12 -4.40 13.94
C GLU A 67 4.47 -4.72 14.59
N ARG A 68 4.65 -5.95 15.07
CA ARG A 68 5.94 -6.41 15.59
C ARG A 68 7.01 -6.53 14.52
N ALA A 69 6.64 -6.87 13.28
CA ALA A 69 7.59 -6.88 12.16
C ALA A 69 8.10 -5.47 11.85
N LEU A 70 7.22 -4.46 11.89
CA LEU A 70 7.60 -3.05 11.75
C LEU A 70 8.50 -2.58 12.90
N ALA A 71 8.24 -3.02 14.13
CA ALA A 71 9.11 -2.71 15.26
C ALA A 71 10.49 -3.38 15.15
N ALA A 72 10.57 -4.56 14.51
CA ALA A 72 11.82 -5.28 14.30
C ALA A 72 12.68 -4.71 13.15
N ALA A 73 12.06 -4.03 12.18
CA ALA A 73 12.71 -3.44 11.01
C ALA A 73 12.55 -1.90 10.99
N SER A 74 13.63 -1.20 11.26
CA SER A 74 13.75 0.26 11.23
C SER A 74 13.63 0.81 9.81
N ASP A 75 13.16 2.06 9.68
CA ASP A 75 13.15 2.82 8.42
C ASP A 75 14.55 3.02 7.81
N THR A 76 15.60 2.90 8.64
CA THR A 76 17.00 3.01 8.20
C THR A 76 17.63 1.69 7.80
N ASP A 77 16.94 0.56 8.02
CA ASP A 77 17.47 -0.74 7.64
C ASP A 77 17.49 -0.88 6.11
N VAL A 78 18.46 -1.65 5.60
CA VAL A 78 18.62 -1.91 4.16
C VAL A 78 18.54 -3.41 3.87
N GLY A 79 18.32 -3.77 2.61
CA GLY A 79 18.28 -5.16 2.16
C GLY A 79 17.06 -5.91 2.69
N THR A 80 17.27 -7.10 3.28
CA THR A 80 16.17 -8.00 3.67
C THR A 80 15.21 -7.38 4.67
N LEU A 81 15.69 -6.58 5.64
CA LEU A 81 14.81 -5.96 6.64
C LEU A 81 13.89 -4.89 6.03
N ALA A 82 14.42 -4.07 5.10
CA ALA A 82 13.59 -3.12 4.35
C ALA A 82 12.49 -3.84 3.55
N ILE A 83 12.85 -4.95 2.89
CA ILE A 83 11.89 -5.76 2.13
C ILE A 83 10.79 -6.33 3.03
N GLU A 84 11.13 -6.84 4.22
CA GLU A 84 10.14 -7.37 5.16
C GLU A 84 9.28 -6.26 5.78
N ARG A 85 9.84 -5.07 6.02
CA ARG A 85 9.07 -3.89 6.44
C ARG A 85 8.03 -3.52 5.39
N ASP A 86 8.44 -3.35 4.13
CA ASP A 86 7.55 -3.04 3.01
C ASP A 86 6.40 -4.05 2.89
N LYS A 87 6.69 -5.34 3.05
CA LYS A 87 5.66 -6.39 3.04
C LYS A 87 4.70 -6.26 4.21
N ALA A 88 5.20 -5.95 5.41
CA ALA A 88 4.37 -5.77 6.59
C ALA A 88 3.40 -4.59 6.42
N GLU A 89 3.89 -3.44 5.92
CA GLU A 89 3.06 -2.26 5.63
C GLU A 89 1.98 -2.56 4.58
N GLN A 90 2.33 -3.30 3.51
CA GLN A 90 1.39 -3.71 2.47
C GLN A 90 0.30 -4.63 3.03
N LEU A 91 0.65 -5.59 3.90
CA LEU A 91 -0.31 -6.49 4.52
C LEU A 91 -1.24 -5.75 5.50
N LEU A 92 -0.73 -4.80 6.28
CA LEU A 92 -1.54 -3.94 7.16
C LEU A 92 -2.54 -3.11 6.35
N ALA A 93 -2.07 -2.46 5.28
CA ALA A 93 -2.94 -1.69 4.39
C ALA A 93 -4.00 -2.57 3.72
N ARG A 94 -3.67 -3.81 3.37
CA ARG A 94 -4.64 -4.78 2.85
C ARG A 94 -5.70 -5.15 3.89
N ILE A 95 -5.33 -5.40 5.14
CA ILE A 95 -6.29 -5.70 6.23
C ILE A 95 -7.25 -4.53 6.42
N GLU A 96 -6.75 -3.30 6.38
CA GLU A 96 -7.57 -2.09 6.43
C GLU A 96 -8.55 -2.00 5.24
N CYS A 97 -8.09 -2.30 4.02
CA CYS A 97 -8.96 -2.39 2.84
C CYS A 97 -10.07 -3.44 3.02
N GLU A 98 -9.72 -4.62 3.54
CA GLU A 98 -10.70 -5.68 3.78
C GLU A 98 -11.71 -5.28 4.88
N ARG A 99 -11.26 -4.55 5.91
CA ARG A 99 -12.11 -4.03 7.00
C ARG A 99 -13.18 -3.06 6.50
N ILE A 100 -12.86 -2.22 5.52
CA ILE A 100 -13.82 -1.31 4.88
C ILE A 100 -14.62 -1.97 3.73
N GLY A 101 -14.54 -3.30 3.59
CA GLY A 101 -15.32 -4.05 2.59
C GLY A 101 -14.73 -4.03 1.18
N LEU A 102 -13.51 -3.53 0.99
CA LEU A 102 -12.84 -3.47 -0.31
C LEU A 102 -11.94 -4.67 -0.52
N ARG A 103 -12.50 -5.73 -1.13
CA ARG A 103 -11.74 -6.91 -1.58
C ARG A 103 -11.43 -6.81 -3.07
N ILE A 104 -10.21 -6.38 -3.41
CA ILE A 104 -9.73 -6.36 -4.81
C ILE A 104 -9.19 -7.75 -5.17
N ARG A 105 -10.00 -8.56 -5.88
CA ARG A 105 -9.63 -9.91 -6.34
C ARG A 105 -9.09 -9.95 -7.76
N GLY A 106 -9.29 -8.86 -8.50
CA GLY A 106 -8.93 -8.72 -9.91
C GLY A 106 -9.21 -7.29 -10.38
N PRO A 107 -8.74 -6.92 -11.58
CA PRO A 107 -8.90 -5.57 -12.10
C PRO A 107 -10.37 -5.14 -12.25
N GLU A 108 -11.28 -6.08 -12.49
CA GLU A 108 -12.73 -5.83 -12.56
C GLU A 108 -13.31 -5.37 -11.22
N ALA A 109 -12.65 -5.69 -10.10
CA ALA A 109 -13.13 -5.36 -8.77
C ALA A 109 -13.00 -3.86 -8.43
N PHE A 110 -12.15 -3.11 -9.14
CA PHE A 110 -11.99 -1.67 -8.96
C PHE A 110 -12.21 -0.84 -10.22
N LYS A 111 -12.02 -1.40 -11.41
CA LYS A 111 -12.26 -0.65 -12.65
C LYS A 111 -13.74 -0.34 -12.83
N ASN A 112 -14.01 0.82 -13.42
CA ASN A 112 -15.32 1.37 -13.71
C ASN A 112 -16.20 1.63 -12.46
N ARG A 113 -15.60 1.64 -11.27
CA ARG A 113 -16.26 1.99 -10.02
C ARG A 113 -15.91 3.42 -9.60
N THR A 114 -16.78 3.97 -8.77
CA THR A 114 -16.54 5.21 -8.04
C THR A 114 -16.08 4.84 -6.64
N PHE A 115 -14.97 5.43 -6.21
CA PHE A 115 -14.42 5.30 -4.86
C PHE A 115 -14.47 6.64 -4.15
N GLN A 116 -14.54 6.64 -2.83
CA GLN A 116 -14.05 7.80 -2.10
C GLN A 116 -12.53 7.92 -2.30
N LEU A 117 -12.00 9.14 -2.32
CA LEU A 117 -10.55 9.34 -2.50
C LEU A 117 -9.74 8.60 -1.42
N ALA A 118 -10.16 8.70 -0.16
CA ALA A 118 -9.52 8.01 0.97
C ALA A 118 -9.50 6.48 0.79
N GLU A 119 -10.60 5.91 0.31
CA GLU A 119 -10.72 4.47 0.04
C GLU A 119 -9.75 4.03 -1.05
N PHE A 120 -9.63 4.81 -2.12
CA PHE A 120 -8.74 4.45 -3.22
C PHE A 120 -7.26 4.64 -2.87
N ILE A 121 -6.93 5.65 -2.05
CA ILE A 121 -5.58 5.79 -1.46
C ILE A 121 -5.23 4.54 -0.64
N ALA A 122 -6.15 4.02 0.17
CA ALA A 122 -5.92 2.79 0.93
C ALA A 122 -5.65 1.58 0.01
N VAL A 123 -6.40 1.46 -1.10
CA VAL A 123 -6.19 0.40 -2.12
C VAL A 123 -4.80 0.49 -2.76
N VAL A 124 -4.36 1.70 -3.12
CA VAL A 124 -3.05 1.95 -3.75
C VAL A 124 -1.91 1.74 -2.73
N ARG A 125 -2.08 2.19 -1.49
CA ARG A 125 -1.14 1.94 -0.39
C ARG A 125 -0.95 0.44 -0.14
N ALA A 126 -2.04 -0.32 -0.18
CA ALA A 126 -2.02 -1.79 -0.07
C ALA A 126 -1.42 -2.49 -1.29
N LYS A 127 -1.12 -1.74 -2.37
CA LYS A 127 -0.74 -2.25 -3.69
C LYS A 127 -1.73 -3.28 -4.24
N ALA A 128 -3.00 -3.18 -3.82
CA ALA A 128 -4.03 -4.15 -4.14
C ALA A 128 -4.56 -3.98 -5.57
N GLU A 129 -4.32 -2.83 -6.20
CA GLU A 129 -4.71 -2.53 -7.58
C GLU A 129 -3.64 -2.87 -8.63
N ARG A 130 -2.48 -3.42 -8.24
CA ARG A 130 -1.37 -3.73 -9.16
C ARG A 130 -0.77 -5.10 -8.90
N ARG A 131 -0.14 -5.66 -9.94
CA ARG A 131 0.63 -6.92 -9.85
C ARG A 131 2.11 -6.69 -10.18
N PRO A 132 3.02 -7.49 -9.59
CA PRO A 132 4.41 -7.55 -10.05
C PRO A 132 4.45 -7.94 -11.54
N GLY A 133 5.24 -7.22 -12.34
CA GLY A 133 5.50 -7.58 -13.74
C GLY A 133 4.75 -6.82 -14.83
N CYS A 134 4.31 -5.57 -14.59
CA CYS A 134 3.66 -4.69 -15.59
C CYS A 134 2.55 -5.40 -16.38
N ASP A 135 1.48 -5.81 -15.68
CA ASP A 135 0.30 -6.41 -16.32
C ASP A 135 -0.66 -5.30 -16.82
N PRO A 136 -0.83 -5.12 -18.15
CA PRO A 136 -1.70 -4.08 -18.69
C PRO A 136 -3.17 -4.23 -18.28
N ALA A 137 -3.58 -5.42 -17.83
CA ALA A 137 -4.91 -5.65 -17.29
C ALA A 137 -5.16 -4.87 -15.99
N TRP A 138 -4.13 -4.37 -15.31
CA TRP A 138 -4.25 -3.64 -14.04
C TRP A 138 -4.15 -2.12 -14.21
N LEU A 139 -3.64 -1.60 -15.34
CA LEU A 139 -3.54 -0.16 -15.61
C LEU A 139 -4.90 0.58 -15.55
N TYR A 140 -4.92 1.77 -14.97
CA TYR A 140 -6.12 2.62 -14.86
C TYR A 140 -5.79 4.11 -14.82
N ASP A 141 -6.73 4.96 -15.21
CA ASP A 141 -6.63 6.40 -14.97
C ASP A 141 -7.68 6.84 -13.94
N VAL A 142 -7.38 7.95 -13.29
CA VAL A 142 -8.21 8.57 -12.25
C VAL A 142 -8.95 9.77 -12.85
N TYR A 143 -10.27 9.73 -12.75
CA TYR A 143 -11.18 10.77 -13.20
C TYR A 143 -11.96 11.35 -12.01
N GLY A 144 -12.14 12.66 -11.96
CA GLY A 144 -12.91 13.33 -10.89
C GLY A 144 -14.04 14.17 -11.47
N LYS A 145 -15.19 14.29 -10.79
CA LYS A 145 -16.25 15.22 -11.25
C LYS A 145 -15.69 16.64 -11.26
N GLY A 146 -15.35 17.14 -12.45
CA GLY A 146 -14.95 18.52 -12.64
C GLY A 146 -16.14 19.43 -12.35
N GLY A 147 -15.92 20.46 -11.54
CA GLY A 147 -16.63 21.71 -11.80
C GLY A 147 -16.13 22.21 -13.15
N ASP A 148 -17.02 22.20 -14.14
CA ASP A 148 -16.90 22.76 -15.48
C ASP A 148 -15.56 22.59 -16.22
N ALA A 149 -15.53 21.68 -17.19
CA ALA A 149 -14.40 21.36 -18.06
C ALA A 149 -14.12 22.44 -19.13
N SER A 150 -14.21 23.72 -18.76
CA SER A 150 -14.09 24.86 -19.68
C SER A 150 -12.85 25.75 -19.46
N ARG A 151 -11.87 25.34 -18.64
CA ARG A 151 -10.68 26.17 -18.35
C ARG A 151 -9.33 25.58 -18.79
N VAL A 152 -9.30 24.91 -19.95
CA VAL A 152 -8.05 24.64 -20.66
C VAL A 152 -7.68 25.84 -21.53
N ARG A 153 -7.07 26.86 -20.90
CA ARG A 153 -6.15 27.86 -21.46
C ARG A 153 -6.17 29.10 -20.56
N ASN A 154 -4.99 29.51 -20.12
CA ASN A 154 -4.68 30.75 -19.44
C ASN A 154 -5.01 30.87 -17.93
N ARG A 155 -3.94 30.67 -17.16
CA ARG A 155 -3.50 31.41 -15.95
C ARG A 155 -4.22 31.20 -14.61
N ARG A 156 -3.34 31.09 -13.61
CA ARG A 156 -3.49 31.42 -12.18
C ARG A 156 -4.69 30.76 -11.50
N PHE A 157 -4.49 29.51 -11.09
CA PHE A 157 -5.39 28.86 -10.14
C PHE A 157 -5.23 29.51 -8.75
N SER A 158 -6.25 30.29 -8.41
CA SER A 158 -6.52 30.83 -7.09
C SER A 158 -6.61 29.71 -6.06
N SER A 159 -6.07 29.99 -4.88
CA SER A 159 -6.26 29.31 -3.60
C SER A 159 -7.54 28.47 -3.47
N ALA A 160 -7.38 27.26 -2.94
CA ALA A 160 -8.40 26.26 -2.56
C ALA A 160 -8.82 25.27 -3.67
N ILE A 161 -8.11 24.14 -3.75
CA ILE A 161 -8.65 22.91 -4.37
C ILE A 161 -9.19 22.03 -3.24
N ARG A 162 -10.51 21.81 -3.32
CA ARG A 162 -11.40 21.20 -2.33
C ARG A 162 -11.16 19.70 -2.22
N TYR A 163 -11.36 19.19 -1.01
CA TYR A 163 -11.73 17.81 -0.68
C TYR A 163 -12.78 17.30 -1.68
N ARG A 164 -12.36 16.62 -2.76
CA ARG A 164 -13.29 16.01 -3.71
C ARG A 164 -13.57 14.60 -3.21
N SER A 165 -14.78 14.38 -2.71
CA SER A 165 -15.15 13.16 -2.00
C SER A 165 -14.97 11.91 -2.86
N THR A 166 -15.25 11.96 -4.17
CA THR A 166 -15.27 10.77 -5.02
C THR A 166 -14.46 10.87 -6.31
N MET A 167 -13.82 9.75 -6.69
CA MET A 167 -13.08 9.55 -7.94
C MET A 167 -13.60 8.33 -8.68
N ARG A 168 -13.54 8.36 -10.01
CA ARG A 168 -13.89 7.24 -10.90
C ARG A 168 -12.62 6.70 -11.55
N ILE A 169 -12.48 5.37 -11.51
CA ILE A 169 -11.30 4.67 -12.05
C ILE A 169 -11.70 3.98 -13.36
N ALA A 170 -11.02 4.28 -14.48
CA ALA A 170 -11.37 3.70 -15.79
C ALA A 170 -10.14 3.59 -16.71
N ARG A 171 -10.20 2.69 -17.69
CA ARG A 171 -9.14 2.48 -18.71
C ARG A 171 -9.28 3.40 -19.95
N SER A 172 -10.47 3.93 -20.17
CA SER A 172 -10.81 4.79 -21.31
C SER A 172 -11.80 5.83 -20.84
N THR A 173 -11.65 7.09 -21.25
CA THR A 173 -12.54 8.22 -20.94
C THR A 173 -14.02 7.81 -21.03
N PRO A 174 -14.71 7.60 -19.89
CA PRO A 174 -16.09 7.08 -19.93
C PRO A 174 -17.15 8.09 -20.43
N ARG A 175 -17.53 8.12 -21.73
CA ARG A 175 -18.58 9.01 -22.33
C ARG A 175 -19.51 9.74 -21.33
N GLY A 176 -19.38 11.09 -21.22
CA GLY A 176 -20.23 11.98 -20.40
C GLY A 176 -19.58 12.47 -19.09
N LEU A 177 -18.39 13.07 -19.16
CA LEU A 177 -17.29 12.78 -18.25
C LEU A 177 -16.97 13.71 -17.07
N PRO A 178 -16.65 13.15 -15.88
CA PRO A 178 -15.63 13.70 -14.97
C PRO A 178 -14.28 13.99 -15.66
N SER A 179 -13.59 15.08 -15.29
CA SER A 179 -12.29 15.48 -15.83
C SER A 179 -11.20 14.45 -15.49
N PHE A 180 -10.27 14.21 -16.43
CA PHE A 180 -9.03 13.50 -16.14
C PHE A 180 -8.28 14.22 -15.01
N GLN A 181 -7.74 13.48 -14.06
CA GLN A 181 -6.99 14.02 -12.93
C GLN A 181 -5.56 13.45 -12.90
N TYR A 182 -5.43 12.12 -12.89
CA TYR A 182 -4.12 11.48 -12.77
C TYR A 182 -4.02 10.26 -13.68
N ALA A 183 -2.86 10.09 -14.30
CA ALA A 183 -2.47 8.82 -14.89
C ALA A 183 -2.21 7.79 -13.79
N CYS A 184 -2.33 6.50 -14.13
CA CYS A 184 -2.05 5.36 -13.23
C CYS A 184 -0.79 5.58 -12.39
N GLU A 185 0.33 5.75 -13.09
CA GLU A 185 1.67 5.78 -12.53
C GLU A 185 1.86 7.00 -11.64
N HIS A 186 1.41 8.18 -12.08
CA HIS A 186 1.51 9.40 -11.28
C HIS A 186 0.73 9.30 -9.96
N PHE A 187 -0.48 8.72 -9.99
CA PHE A 187 -1.25 8.53 -8.76
C PHE A 187 -0.57 7.54 -7.81
N GLN A 188 -0.05 6.44 -8.35
CA GLN A 188 0.68 5.43 -7.58
C GLN A 188 1.96 6.01 -6.97
N ASP A 189 2.76 6.74 -7.74
CA ASP A 189 4.03 7.29 -7.31
C ASP A 189 3.86 8.31 -6.19
N VAL A 190 2.87 9.21 -6.30
CA VAL A 190 2.60 10.19 -5.25
C VAL A 190 2.16 9.51 -3.95
N VAL A 191 1.28 8.50 -4.02
CA VAL A 191 0.82 7.77 -2.83
C VAL A 191 1.96 6.94 -2.22
N ASP A 192 2.72 6.23 -3.05
CA ASP A 192 3.85 5.41 -2.62
C ASP A 192 4.95 6.27 -1.99
N LEU A 193 5.26 7.43 -2.57
CA LEU A 193 6.26 8.35 -2.02
C LEU A 193 5.81 8.95 -0.70
N ALA A 194 4.56 9.40 -0.59
CA ALA A 194 4.02 9.97 0.64
C ALA A 194 4.14 8.98 1.82
N TYR A 195 3.74 7.72 1.61
CA TYR A 195 3.83 6.70 2.66
C TYR A 195 5.25 6.20 2.90
N ARG A 196 6.14 6.25 1.89
CA ARG A 196 7.56 5.97 2.09
C ARG A 196 8.24 7.01 2.96
N GLN A 197 7.89 8.29 2.78
CA GLN A 197 8.46 9.40 3.54
C GLN A 197 7.87 9.48 4.96
N LYS A 198 6.57 9.21 5.08
CA LYS A 198 5.84 9.24 6.35
C LYS A 198 4.86 8.05 6.41
N PRO A 199 5.25 6.91 7.02
CA PRO A 199 4.40 5.71 7.09
C PRO A 199 3.03 5.95 7.75
N ASP A 200 2.92 6.92 8.65
CA ASP A 200 1.68 7.30 9.34
C ASP A 200 0.97 8.52 8.70
N ALA A 201 1.33 8.89 7.45
CA ALA A 201 0.73 10.04 6.77
C ALA A 201 -0.80 10.00 6.78
N SER A 202 -1.41 11.11 7.17
CA SER A 202 -2.86 11.24 7.13
C SER A 202 -3.35 11.32 5.69
N ILE A 203 -4.62 10.99 5.46
CA ILE A 203 -5.23 11.13 4.14
C ILE A 203 -5.13 12.58 3.64
N GLU A 204 -5.26 13.57 4.52
CA GLU A 204 -5.11 14.99 4.20
C GLU A 204 -3.69 15.36 3.77
N GLU A 205 -2.66 14.69 4.29
CA GLU A 205 -1.27 14.87 3.84
C GLU A 205 -1.08 14.29 2.44
N VAL A 206 -1.56 13.07 2.19
CA VAL A 206 -1.49 12.45 0.86
C VAL A 206 -2.27 13.25 -0.18
N VAL A 207 -3.45 13.77 0.17
CA VAL A 207 -4.24 14.65 -0.70
C VAL A 207 -3.50 15.95 -1.00
N ARG A 208 -2.72 16.49 -0.06
CA ARG A 208 -1.87 17.66 -0.31
C ARG A 208 -0.77 17.33 -1.32
N CYS A 209 -0.11 16.18 -1.21
CA CYS A 209 0.88 15.73 -2.20
C CYS A 209 0.27 15.58 -3.59
N LEU A 210 -0.92 14.97 -3.71
CA LEU A 210 -1.63 14.82 -4.99
C LEU A 210 -1.99 16.17 -5.62
N ASN A 211 -2.46 17.13 -4.81
CA ASN A 211 -2.79 18.48 -5.30
C ASN A 211 -1.54 19.28 -5.67
N HIS A 212 -0.41 19.05 -5.00
CA HIS A 212 0.86 19.66 -5.32
C HIS A 212 1.37 19.16 -6.67
N PHE A 213 1.41 17.84 -6.86
CA PHE A 213 1.79 17.20 -8.12
C PHE A 213 0.93 17.68 -9.30
N ASP A 214 -0.40 17.75 -9.15
CA ASP A 214 -1.32 18.27 -10.18
C ASP A 214 -0.99 19.72 -10.60
N ARG A 215 -0.46 20.51 -9.67
CA ARG A 215 -0.22 21.94 -9.87
C ARG A 215 1.17 22.26 -10.41
N TYR A 216 2.17 21.49 -9.99
CA TYR A 216 3.57 21.82 -10.17
C TYR A 216 4.36 20.75 -10.94
N ASP A 217 3.76 19.58 -11.19
CA ASP A 217 4.39 18.44 -11.88
C ASP A 217 5.68 17.95 -11.15
N ASP A 218 5.70 18.09 -9.83
CA ASP A 218 6.77 17.68 -8.92
C ASP A 218 6.22 17.01 -7.65
N PHE A 219 7.10 16.39 -6.87
CA PHE A 219 6.74 15.73 -5.62
C PHE A 219 6.86 16.68 -4.43
N LEU A 220 5.87 16.59 -3.53
CA LEU A 220 5.91 17.27 -2.24
C LEU A 220 6.50 16.34 -1.18
N ASP A 221 7.57 16.75 -0.53
CA ASP A 221 8.18 15.98 0.55
C ASP A 221 7.41 16.13 1.87
N LEU A 222 7.09 14.99 2.49
CA LEU A 222 6.58 14.89 3.84
C LEU A 222 7.74 14.66 4.81
N CYS A 223 8.28 15.73 5.42
CA CYS A 223 9.26 15.55 6.49
C CYS A 223 8.55 15.33 7.84
N PRO A 224 9.17 14.60 8.81
CA PRO A 224 8.66 14.47 10.17
C PRO A 224 8.38 15.81 10.88
N ASN A 225 9.05 16.88 10.45
CA ASN A 225 8.96 18.23 11.04
C ASN A 225 8.25 19.28 10.14
N GLY A 226 7.58 18.88 9.05
CA GLY A 226 6.83 19.79 8.16
C GLY A 226 7.05 19.53 6.66
N MET A 227 6.24 20.17 5.80
CA MET A 227 6.28 19.94 4.34
C MET A 227 7.31 20.84 3.64
N GLN A 228 8.08 20.30 2.69
CA GLN A 228 8.99 21.05 1.81
C GLN A 228 8.81 20.62 0.35
N SER A 229 8.87 21.56 -0.59
CA SER A 229 8.88 21.25 -2.04
C SER A 229 10.31 20.95 -2.45
N GLN A 230 10.54 19.92 -3.26
CA GLN A 230 11.82 19.79 -3.96
C GLN A 230 11.90 20.85 -5.06
N ALA A 231 13.04 21.53 -5.17
CA ALA A 231 13.28 22.60 -6.13
C ALA A 231 13.90 22.06 -7.43
#